data_AF-A0A7J8FFQ1-F1
#
_entry.id   AF-A0A7J8FFQ1-F1
#
_cell.length_a   1.000
_cell.length_b   1.000
_cell.length_c   1.000
_cell.angle_alpha   90.00
_cell.angle_beta   90.00
_cell.angle_gamma   90.00
#
_symmetry.space_group_name_H-M   'P 1'
#
loop_
_entity.id
_entity.type
_entity.pdbx_description
1 polymer ?
#
loop_
_entity_poly.entity_id
_entity_poly.type
_entity_poly.pdbx_seq_one_letter_code
_entity_poly.pdbx_strand_id
1 'polypeptide(L)'
;MAGHPFFYEVRNEFYKDTQGVMLVYDVGQKDSFDALDAWLAEMKQDLGPHGNMENIVFVVCANKIDCTKHRCVDESEGRLWAESKGFLYFETSAQTGEGINEMFQTFYSSIVDLCENGGKRPITNSSASFTKEQADTIRRIRNSKDSWDMLGVKPGASRDEVNKAYRKLAVLLHPDKCVAPGSEDAFKAVVNARTALLKNIK
;
A
#
# COMPACT_ATOMS: atom_id res chain seq x y z
N MET A 1 17.22 -12.36 -0.50
CA MET A 1 16.96 -13.45 0.46
C MET A 1 16.10 -14.52 -0.21
N ALA A 2 16.16 -15.77 0.24
CA ALA A 2 15.28 -16.83 -0.28
C ALA A 2 13.86 -16.67 0.33
N GLY A 3 12.86 -16.50 -0.54
CA GLY A 3 11.48 -16.21 -0.10
C GLY A 3 10.68 -17.41 0.41
N HIS A 4 11.17 -18.64 0.21
CA HIS A 4 10.46 -19.82 0.68
C HIS A 4 10.52 -19.93 2.21
N PRO A 5 9.40 -20.18 2.94
CA PRO A 5 9.35 -20.16 4.40
C PRO A 5 10.40 -21.02 5.08
N PHE A 6 10.73 -22.17 4.49
CA PHE A 6 11.81 -23.08 4.93
C PHE A 6 13.15 -22.37 5.25
N PHE A 7 13.48 -21.29 4.56
CA PHE A 7 14.74 -20.58 4.76
C PHE A 7 14.69 -19.51 5.86
N TYR A 8 13.68 -19.54 6.75
CA TYR A 8 13.50 -18.51 7.79
C TYR A 8 14.71 -18.42 8.70
N GLU A 9 15.14 -19.56 9.24
CA GLU A 9 16.30 -19.68 10.13
C GLU A 9 17.63 -19.30 9.48
N VAL A 10 17.65 -19.19 8.14
CA VAL A 10 18.82 -18.70 7.41
C VAL A 10 18.74 -17.20 7.20
N ARG A 11 17.57 -16.65 6.87
CA ARG A 11 17.43 -15.24 6.47
C ARG A 11 17.30 -14.26 7.64
N ASN A 12 16.80 -14.71 8.79
CA ASN A 12 16.58 -13.87 9.98
C ASN A 12 17.86 -13.17 10.48
N GLU A 13 19.03 -13.80 10.31
CA GLU A 13 20.32 -13.23 10.70
C GLU A 13 20.74 -12.01 9.85
N PHE A 14 20.10 -11.78 8.70
CA PHE A 14 20.49 -10.74 7.74
C PHE A 14 19.65 -9.46 7.80
N TYR A 15 18.69 -9.35 8.72
CA TYR A 15 17.86 -8.14 8.84
C TYR A 15 18.58 -6.97 9.54
N LYS A 16 19.52 -7.25 10.44
CA LYS A 16 20.24 -6.23 11.21
C LYS A 16 21.10 -5.35 10.31
N ASP A 17 21.26 -4.09 10.69
CA ASP A 17 22.08 -3.09 9.99
C ASP A 17 21.73 -2.87 8.50
N THR A 18 20.49 -3.17 8.11
CA THR A 18 20.00 -2.94 6.74
C THR A 18 19.68 -1.46 6.51
N GLN A 19 20.25 -0.84 5.47
CA GLN A 19 19.93 0.54 5.06
C GLN A 19 18.84 0.60 3.97
N GLY A 20 18.69 -0.47 3.20
CA GLY A 20 17.77 -0.52 2.07
C GLY A 20 17.14 -1.89 1.87
N VAL A 21 15.86 -1.93 1.57
CA VAL A 21 15.08 -3.15 1.32
C VAL A 21 14.34 -3.03 -0.01
N MET A 22 14.46 -4.08 -0.81
CA MET A 22 13.65 -4.28 -2.00
C MET A 22 12.57 -5.33 -1.71
N LEU A 23 11.32 -4.91 -1.67
CA LEU A 23 10.14 -5.76 -1.50
C LEU A 23 9.55 -6.06 -2.87
N VAL A 24 9.62 -7.31 -3.31
CA VAL A 24 9.21 -7.70 -4.66
C VAL A 24 7.98 -8.59 -4.60
N TYR A 25 7.00 -8.30 -5.45
CA TYR A 25 5.85 -9.18 -5.70
C TYR A 25 5.63 -9.35 -7.21
N ASP A 26 4.86 -10.36 -7.58
CA ASP A 26 4.46 -10.63 -8.96
C ASP A 26 3.08 -10.03 -9.21
N VAL A 27 2.93 -9.13 -10.18
CA VAL A 27 1.64 -8.48 -10.49
C VAL A 27 0.56 -9.47 -10.93
N GLY A 28 0.96 -10.66 -11.39
CA GLY A 28 0.07 -11.75 -11.75
C GLY A 28 -0.33 -12.67 -10.58
N GLN A 29 0.27 -12.51 -9.40
CA GLN A 29 0.01 -13.37 -8.23
C GLN A 29 -0.34 -12.54 -7.00
N LYS A 30 -1.65 -12.40 -6.73
CA LYS A 30 -2.16 -11.58 -5.62
C LYS A 30 -1.62 -12.01 -4.25
N ASP A 31 -1.48 -13.30 -4.02
CA ASP A 31 -0.94 -13.85 -2.76
C ASP A 31 0.48 -13.33 -2.46
N SER A 32 1.29 -13.09 -3.50
CA SER A 32 2.64 -12.52 -3.33
C SER A 32 2.63 -11.07 -2.86
N PHE A 33 1.61 -10.30 -3.27
CA PHE A 33 1.39 -8.94 -2.79
C PHE A 33 0.83 -8.93 -1.37
N ASP A 34 -0.12 -9.82 -1.06
CA ASP A 34 -0.70 -9.91 0.29
C ASP A 34 0.31 -10.41 1.33
N ALA A 35 1.31 -11.19 0.90
CA ALA A 35 2.42 -11.61 1.75
C ALA A 35 3.35 -10.47 2.18
N LEU A 36 3.33 -9.30 1.53
CA LEU A 36 4.22 -8.19 1.88
C LEU A 36 4.00 -7.68 3.31
N ASP A 37 2.75 -7.69 3.79
CA ASP A 37 2.44 -7.32 5.17
C ASP A 37 3.10 -8.31 6.17
N ALA A 38 3.18 -9.60 5.82
CA ALA A 38 3.89 -10.60 6.63
C ALA A 38 5.41 -10.44 6.58
N TRP A 39 5.98 -10.07 5.42
CA TRP A 39 7.42 -9.78 5.30
C TRP A 39 7.86 -8.59 6.14
N LEU A 40 7.05 -7.53 6.19
CA LEU A 40 7.30 -6.39 7.08
C LEU A 40 7.22 -6.80 8.56
N ALA A 41 6.27 -7.66 8.92
CA ALA A 41 6.13 -8.15 10.29
C ALA A 41 7.33 -9.03 10.71
N GLU A 42 7.78 -9.92 9.82
CA GLU A 42 8.98 -10.75 10.04
C GLU A 42 10.22 -9.89 10.29
N MET A 43 10.50 -8.92 9.40
CA MET A 43 11.63 -8.00 9.57
C MET A 43 11.51 -7.19 10.87
N LYS A 44 10.32 -6.68 11.19
CA LYS A 44 10.09 -5.90 12.41
C LYS A 44 10.35 -6.71 13.68
N GLN A 45 9.96 -7.99 13.66
CA GLN A 45 10.20 -8.91 14.76
C GLN A 45 11.70 -9.12 14.99
N ASP A 46 12.46 -9.36 13.91
CA ASP A 46 13.88 -9.69 13.99
C ASP A 46 14.78 -8.47 14.29
N LEU A 47 14.36 -7.25 13.92
CA LEU A 47 15.04 -6.02 14.33
C LEU A 47 14.88 -5.71 15.84
N GLY A 48 13.86 -6.30 16.49
CA GLY A 48 13.60 -6.10 17.91
C GLY A 48 13.10 -4.70 18.30
N PRO A 49 12.95 -4.40 19.60
CA PRO A 49 12.34 -3.17 20.11
C PRO A 49 13.14 -1.90 19.84
N HIS A 50 14.40 -2.03 19.42
CA HIS A 50 15.28 -0.91 19.05
C HIS A 50 15.40 -0.70 17.54
N GLY A 51 14.78 -1.58 16.74
CA GLY A 51 14.75 -1.49 15.30
C GLY A 51 13.93 -0.30 14.79
N ASN A 52 14.59 0.67 14.16
CA ASN A 52 13.89 1.77 13.50
C ASN A 52 13.73 1.52 12.00
N MET A 53 12.59 0.94 11.60
CA MET A 53 12.24 0.76 10.19
C MET A 53 12.06 2.08 9.43
N GLU A 54 11.85 3.21 10.13
CA GLU A 54 11.71 4.52 9.46
C GLU A 54 13.03 5.01 8.85
N ASN A 55 14.16 4.49 9.33
CA ASN A 55 15.51 4.79 8.83
C ASN A 55 15.99 3.76 7.80
N ILE A 56 15.08 2.98 7.21
CA ILE A 56 15.40 2.04 6.13
C ILE A 56 14.67 2.51 4.89
N VAL A 57 15.39 2.59 3.77
CA VAL A 57 14.77 2.91 2.48
C VAL A 57 14.09 1.65 1.96
N PHE A 58 12.78 1.70 1.75
CA PHE A 58 12.04 0.61 1.12
C PHE A 58 11.69 0.98 -0.31
N VAL A 59 11.90 0.03 -1.22
CA VAL A 59 11.36 0.07 -2.57
C VAL A 59 10.51 -1.16 -2.83
N VAL A 60 9.28 -0.93 -3.27
CA VAL A 60 8.33 -1.96 -3.65
C VAL A 60 8.38 -2.13 -5.16
N CYS A 61 8.70 -3.33 -5.62
CA CYS A 61 8.76 -3.68 -7.04
C CYS A 61 7.56 -4.56 -7.40
N ALA A 62 6.63 -3.98 -8.14
CA ALA A 62 5.54 -4.68 -8.81
C ALA A 62 6.10 -5.33 -10.08
N ASN A 63 6.61 -6.56 -9.94
CA ASN A 63 7.42 -7.20 -10.97
C ASN A 63 6.57 -8.04 -11.95
N LYS A 64 7.17 -8.34 -13.11
CA LYS A 64 6.58 -9.11 -14.22
C LYS A 64 5.43 -8.40 -14.94
N ILE A 65 5.52 -7.08 -15.10
CA ILE A 65 4.52 -6.29 -15.84
C ILE A 65 4.41 -6.69 -17.33
N ASP A 66 5.43 -7.35 -17.87
CA ASP A 66 5.39 -7.98 -19.20
C ASP A 66 4.28 -9.05 -19.34
N CYS A 67 3.89 -9.69 -18.23
CA CYS A 67 2.87 -10.72 -18.19
C CYS A 67 1.46 -10.16 -17.94
N THR A 68 0.96 -9.32 -18.85
CA THR A 68 -0.31 -8.58 -18.68
C THR A 68 -1.56 -9.45 -18.59
N LYS A 69 -1.58 -10.64 -19.21
CA LYS A 69 -2.78 -11.49 -19.36
C LYS A 69 -3.36 -12.03 -18.04
N HIS A 70 -2.57 -12.06 -16.98
CA HIS A 70 -2.98 -12.59 -15.68
C HIS A 70 -2.79 -11.57 -14.55
N ARG A 71 -2.74 -10.28 -14.88
CA ARG A 71 -2.55 -9.23 -13.89
C ARG A 71 -3.68 -9.25 -12.86
N CYS A 72 -3.32 -9.50 -11.61
CA CYS A 72 -4.23 -9.57 -10.46
C CYS A 72 -4.10 -8.38 -9.51
N VAL A 73 -2.99 -7.63 -9.60
CA VAL A 73 -2.72 -6.42 -8.82
C VAL A 73 -2.51 -5.26 -9.76
N ASP A 74 -3.40 -4.28 -9.77
CA ASP A 74 -3.19 -3.05 -10.55
C ASP A 74 -2.24 -2.09 -9.85
N GLU A 75 -1.77 -1.10 -10.61
CA GLU A 75 -0.78 -0.14 -10.15
C GLU A 75 -1.29 0.68 -8.97
N SER A 76 -2.57 1.08 -9.00
CA SER A 76 -3.16 1.90 -7.94
C SER A 76 -3.15 1.19 -6.59
N GLU A 77 -3.40 -0.12 -6.56
CA GLU A 77 -3.37 -0.93 -5.33
C GLU A 77 -1.97 -0.98 -4.73
N GLY A 78 -0.98 -1.33 -5.56
CA GLY A 78 0.41 -1.48 -5.13
C GLY A 78 1.02 -0.16 -4.69
N ARG A 79 0.82 0.89 -5.50
CA ARG A 79 1.31 2.25 -5.24
C ARG A 79 0.71 2.81 -3.96
N LEU A 80 -0.60 2.68 -3.76
CA LEU A 80 -1.27 3.12 -2.53
C LEU A 80 -0.72 2.40 -1.29
N TRP A 81 -0.51 1.09 -1.38
CA TRP A 81 0.02 0.30 -0.26
C TRP A 81 1.46 0.69 0.11
N ALA A 82 2.30 1.00 -0.89
CA ALA A 82 3.68 1.41 -0.70
C ALA A 82 3.78 2.84 -0.17
N GLU A 83 3.18 3.80 -0.88
CA GLU A 83 3.28 5.23 -0.56
C GLU A 83 2.62 5.57 0.80
N SER A 84 1.57 4.85 1.21
CA SER A 84 0.95 5.01 2.55
C SER A 84 1.89 4.67 3.72
N LYS A 85 2.95 3.89 3.47
CA LYS A 85 4.01 3.57 4.43
C LYS A 85 5.27 4.41 4.19
N GLY A 86 5.22 5.34 3.22
CA GLY A 86 6.36 6.10 2.76
C GLY A 86 7.38 5.22 2.04
N PHE A 87 6.98 4.20 1.30
CA PHE A 87 7.90 3.39 0.49
C PHE A 87 7.93 3.90 -0.95
N LEU A 88 9.06 3.72 -1.63
CA LEU A 88 9.14 3.90 -3.08
C LEU A 88 8.34 2.78 -3.77
N TYR A 89 7.77 3.06 -4.94
CA TYR A 89 7.03 2.08 -5.73
C TYR A 89 7.45 2.15 -7.20
N PHE A 90 7.72 0.99 -7.80
CA PHE A 90 8.04 0.85 -9.20
C PHE A 90 7.36 -0.35 -9.82
N GLU A 91 6.82 -0.16 -11.03
CA GLU A 91 6.46 -1.24 -11.95
C GLU A 91 7.75 -1.71 -12.63
N THR A 92 8.03 -3.02 -12.59
CA THR A 92 9.28 -3.56 -13.12
C THR A 92 9.06 -4.82 -13.95
N SER A 93 9.95 -5.05 -14.91
CA SER A 93 10.13 -6.36 -15.52
C SER A 93 11.61 -6.70 -15.58
N ALA A 94 12.01 -7.73 -14.84
CA ALA A 94 13.35 -8.30 -14.99
C ALA A 94 13.56 -8.97 -16.37
N GLN A 95 12.49 -9.33 -17.09
CA GLN A 95 12.58 -9.93 -18.42
C GLN A 95 12.88 -8.87 -19.49
N THR A 96 12.18 -7.73 -19.46
CA THR A 96 12.32 -6.67 -20.48
C THR A 96 13.32 -5.59 -20.07
N GLY A 97 13.65 -5.49 -18.79
CA GLY A 97 14.47 -4.41 -18.21
C GLY A 97 13.67 -3.16 -17.85
N GLU A 98 12.37 -3.13 -18.16
CA GLU A 98 11.50 -1.97 -17.90
C GLU A 98 11.44 -1.65 -16.41
N GLY A 99 11.62 -0.36 -16.07
CA GLY A 99 11.58 0.18 -14.72
C GLY A 99 12.76 -0.20 -13.81
N ILE A 100 13.63 -1.12 -14.23
CA ILE A 100 14.73 -1.63 -13.38
C ILE A 100 15.76 -0.53 -13.11
N ASN A 101 16.17 0.21 -14.13
CA ASN A 101 17.22 1.23 -13.99
C ASN A 101 16.74 2.42 -13.17
N GLU A 102 15.53 2.90 -13.45
CA GLU A 102 14.88 4.02 -12.76
C GLU A 102 14.64 3.68 -11.29
N MET A 103 14.22 2.45 -11.01
CA MET A 103 14.05 1.93 -9.65
C MET A 103 15.38 1.93 -8.90
N PHE A 104 16.43 1.33 -9.46
CA PHE A 104 17.74 1.28 -8.79
C PHE A 104 18.35 2.66 -8.59
N GLN A 105 18.26 3.53 -9.59
CA GLN A 105 18.76 4.90 -9.48
C GLN A 105 18.09 5.64 -8.33
N THR A 106 16.76 5.59 -8.27
CA THR A 106 15.99 6.26 -7.20
C THR A 106 16.27 5.63 -5.83
N PHE A 107 16.35 4.30 -5.77
CA PHE A 107 16.62 3.55 -4.54
C PHE A 107 17.99 3.90 -3.96
N TYR A 108 19.05 3.86 -4.76
CA TYR A 108 20.39 4.19 -4.29
C TYR A 108 20.54 5.67 -3.96
N SER A 109 19.97 6.59 -4.74
CA SER A 109 19.96 8.02 -4.38
C SER A 109 19.30 8.25 -3.02
N SER A 110 18.16 7.60 -2.75
CA SER A 110 17.47 7.71 -1.45
C SER A 110 18.31 7.17 -0.29
N ILE A 111 19.09 6.10 -0.52
CA ILE A 111 20.01 5.56 0.49
C ILE A 111 21.19 6.50 0.74
N VAL A 112 21.73 7.12 -0.32
CA VAL A 112 22.79 8.13 -0.19
C VAL A 112 22.28 9.31 0.63
N ASP A 113 21.10 9.85 0.32
CA ASP A 113 20.50 10.96 1.08
C ASP A 113 20.28 10.61 2.57
N LEU A 114 19.85 9.37 2.85
CA LEU A 114 19.73 8.85 4.21
C LEU A 114 21.09 8.83 4.94
N CYS A 115 22.14 8.35 4.27
CA CYS A 115 23.50 8.28 4.80
C CYS A 115 24.08 9.68 5.06
N GLU A 116 23.92 10.61 4.13
CA GLU A 116 24.37 12.01 4.25
C GLU A 116 23.65 12.73 5.41
N ASN A 117 22.41 12.35 5.70
CA ASN A 117 21.65 12.84 6.84
C ASN A 117 21.88 12.02 8.13
N GLY A 118 23.05 11.37 8.27
CA GLY A 118 23.46 10.67 9.49
C GLY A 118 22.62 9.42 9.82
N GLY A 119 22.12 8.73 8.78
CA GLY A 119 21.27 7.55 8.93
C GLY A 119 19.84 7.86 9.36
N LYS A 120 19.39 9.10 9.18
CA LYS A 120 18.02 9.54 9.50
C LYS A 120 17.30 9.96 8.24
N ARG A 121 16.04 9.55 8.13
CA ARG A 121 15.24 9.87 6.94
C ARG A 121 15.11 11.39 6.74
N PRO A 122 15.38 11.92 5.54
CA PRO A 122 15.19 13.34 5.24
C PRO A 122 13.72 13.75 5.43
N ILE A 123 13.48 14.93 5.99
CA ILE A 123 12.13 15.50 6.09
C ILE A 123 11.76 16.06 4.72
N THR A 124 11.01 15.30 3.92
CA THR A 124 10.49 15.78 2.64
C THR A 124 9.12 16.44 2.85
N ASN A 125 9.04 17.74 2.56
CA ASN A 125 7.77 18.48 2.47
C ASN A 125 7.08 18.16 1.13
N SER A 126 6.68 16.91 0.91
CA SER A 126 5.92 16.55 -0.30
C SER A 126 4.46 16.97 -0.17
N SER A 127 4.04 17.87 -1.06
CA SER A 127 2.67 18.43 -1.15
C SER A 127 1.59 17.45 -1.60
N ALA A 128 1.96 16.19 -1.86
CA ALA A 128 1.06 15.12 -2.34
C ALA A 128 0.94 13.97 -1.32
N SER A 129 1.02 14.26 -0.02
CA SER A 129 0.80 13.22 1.00
C SER A 129 -0.70 13.07 1.29
N PHE A 130 -1.19 11.85 1.12
CA PHE A 130 -2.46 11.41 1.68
C PHE A 130 -2.22 10.75 3.04
N THR A 131 -3.22 10.79 3.90
CA THR A 131 -3.13 10.20 5.23
C THR A 131 -3.18 8.68 5.15
N LYS A 132 -2.57 8.02 6.14
CA LYS A 132 -2.70 6.56 6.31
C LYS A 132 -4.16 6.12 6.42
N GLU A 133 -5.00 6.91 7.10
CA GLU A 133 -6.45 6.65 7.20
C GLU A 133 -7.14 6.68 5.83
N GLN A 134 -6.78 7.62 4.94
CA GLN A 134 -7.29 7.66 3.57
C GLN A 134 -6.91 6.39 2.80
N ALA A 135 -5.63 5.98 2.85
CA ALA A 135 -5.16 4.79 2.15
C ALA A 135 -5.80 3.50 2.67
N ASP A 136 -5.85 3.32 3.99
CA ASP A 136 -6.49 2.15 4.62
C ASP A 136 -7.98 2.07 4.27
N THR A 137 -8.66 3.22 4.21
CA THR A 137 -10.07 3.30 3.83
C THR A 137 -10.29 2.94 2.37
N ILE A 138 -9.45 3.43 1.45
CA ILE A 138 -9.53 3.09 0.02
C ILE A 138 -9.31 1.59 -0.18
N ARG A 139 -8.27 1.02 0.45
CA ARG A 139 -7.99 -0.43 0.39
C ARG A 139 -9.18 -1.25 0.92
N ARG A 140 -9.79 -0.82 2.02
CA ARG A 140 -10.97 -1.49 2.60
C ARG A 140 -12.17 -1.45 1.65
N ILE A 141 -12.50 -0.27 1.10
CA ILE A 141 -13.64 -0.11 0.17
C ILE A 141 -13.45 -0.99 -1.07
N ARG A 142 -12.24 -0.99 -1.63
CA ARG A 142 -11.89 -1.80 -2.80
C ARG A 142 -12.08 -3.30 -2.57
N ASN A 143 -11.75 -3.79 -1.37
CA ASN A 143 -11.85 -5.21 -1.01
C ASN A 143 -13.19 -5.59 -0.35
N SER A 144 -14.12 -4.63 -0.19
CA SER A 144 -15.41 -4.87 0.44
C SER A 144 -16.32 -5.71 -0.45
N LYS A 145 -17.04 -6.66 0.15
CA LYS A 145 -17.92 -7.59 -0.58
C LYS A 145 -19.34 -7.07 -0.77
N ASP A 146 -19.76 -6.10 0.04
CA ASP A 146 -21.12 -5.57 0.02
C ASP A 146 -21.18 -4.08 0.45
N SER A 147 -22.33 -3.45 0.20
CA SER A 147 -22.54 -2.02 0.48
C SER A 147 -22.56 -1.66 1.96
N TRP A 148 -22.89 -2.60 2.85
CA TRP A 148 -22.86 -2.37 4.29
C TRP A 148 -21.42 -2.28 4.78
N ASP A 149 -20.59 -3.25 4.37
CA ASP A 149 -19.16 -3.27 4.64
C ASP A 149 -18.46 -2.03 4.05
N MET A 150 -18.73 -1.67 2.79
CA MET A 150 -18.14 -0.46 2.17
C MET A 150 -18.35 0.80 3.03
N LEU A 151 -19.56 1.01 3.56
CA LEU A 151 -19.87 2.15 4.41
C LEU A 151 -19.48 1.95 5.89
N GLY A 152 -19.07 0.75 6.29
CA GLY A 152 -18.72 0.43 7.67
C GLY A 152 -19.94 0.42 8.61
N VAL A 153 -21.12 0.06 8.10
CA VAL A 153 -22.37 -0.05 8.85
C VAL A 153 -22.86 -1.49 8.87
N LYS A 154 -23.65 -1.86 9.87
CA LYS A 154 -24.21 -3.23 9.97
C LYS A 154 -25.51 -3.35 9.15
N PRO A 155 -25.83 -4.55 8.64
CA PRO A 155 -27.15 -4.82 8.08
C PRO A 155 -28.27 -4.42 9.04
N GLY A 156 -29.24 -3.65 8.54
CA GLY A 156 -30.33 -3.11 9.35
C GLY A 156 -30.08 -1.72 9.93
N ALA A 157 -28.95 -1.06 9.62
CA ALA A 157 -28.74 0.32 10.02
C ALA A 157 -29.79 1.25 9.38
N SER A 158 -30.18 2.26 10.15
CA SER A 158 -31.17 3.27 9.78
C SER A 158 -30.69 4.18 8.64
N ARG A 159 -31.63 4.88 8.01
CA ARG A 159 -31.30 5.89 6.98
C ARG A 159 -30.35 6.96 7.52
N ASP A 160 -30.45 7.34 8.79
CA ASP A 160 -29.58 8.35 9.40
C ASP A 160 -28.15 7.82 9.59
N GLU A 161 -28.00 6.60 10.11
CA GLU A 161 -26.69 5.95 10.26
C GLU A 161 -25.96 5.80 8.93
N VAL A 162 -26.67 5.37 7.88
CA VAL A 162 -26.11 5.26 6.51
C VAL A 162 -25.65 6.63 6.00
N ASN A 163 -26.47 7.68 6.17
CA ASN A 163 -26.11 9.03 5.73
C ASN A 163 -24.94 9.61 6.54
N LYS A 164 -24.87 9.34 7.84
CA LYS A 164 -23.76 9.78 8.71
C LYS A 164 -22.45 9.10 8.31
N ALA A 165 -22.47 7.79 8.09
CA ALA A 165 -21.32 7.02 7.62
C ALA A 165 -20.84 7.52 6.24
N TYR A 166 -21.76 7.71 5.29
CA TYR A 166 -21.45 8.29 3.99
C TYR A 166 -20.79 9.66 4.10
N ARG A 167 -21.33 10.59 4.89
CA ARG A 167 -20.76 11.95 5.02
C ARG A 167 -19.33 11.90 5.53
N LYS A 168 -19.03 11.02 6.50
CA LYS A 168 -17.67 10.83 7.01
C LYS A 168 -16.71 10.37 5.91
N LEU A 169 -17.10 9.33 5.15
CA LEU A 169 -16.29 8.81 4.05
C LEU A 169 -16.16 9.80 2.89
N ALA A 170 -17.23 10.53 2.56
CA ALA A 170 -17.23 11.53 1.50
C ALA A 170 -16.27 12.68 1.81
N VAL A 171 -16.21 13.16 3.06
CA VAL A 171 -15.25 14.20 3.47
C VAL A 171 -13.81 13.68 3.41
N LEU A 172 -13.59 12.42 3.80
CA LEU A 172 -12.27 11.80 3.83
C LEU A 172 -11.69 11.55 2.43
N LEU A 173 -12.55 11.09 1.50
CA LEU A 173 -12.15 10.58 0.18
C LEU A 173 -12.50 11.50 -0.99
N HIS A 174 -13.04 12.70 -0.72
CA HIS A 174 -13.37 13.64 -1.81
C HIS A 174 -12.13 13.93 -2.67
N PRO A 175 -12.23 13.88 -4.03
CA PRO A 175 -11.07 14.11 -4.90
C PRO A 175 -10.32 15.43 -4.64
N ASP A 176 -11.04 16.51 -4.31
CA ASP A 176 -10.43 17.80 -3.96
C ASP A 176 -9.57 17.77 -2.68
N LYS A 177 -9.76 16.77 -1.82
CA LYS A 177 -9.07 16.64 -0.51
C LYS A 177 -8.16 15.43 -0.43
N CYS A 178 -8.35 14.43 -1.28
CA CYS A 178 -7.65 13.17 -1.25
C CYS A 178 -7.02 12.91 -2.60
N VAL A 179 -5.70 13.12 -2.68
CA VAL A 179 -4.90 12.85 -3.90
C VAL A 179 -4.41 11.39 -3.97
N ALA A 180 -4.85 10.54 -3.04
CA ALA A 180 -4.44 9.14 -2.99
C ALA A 180 -4.85 8.37 -4.26
N PRO A 181 -3.98 7.49 -4.81
CA PRO A 181 -4.35 6.61 -5.90
C PRO A 181 -5.62 5.81 -5.60
N GLY A 182 -6.57 5.76 -6.55
CA GLY A 182 -7.84 5.04 -6.40
C GLY A 182 -8.90 5.73 -5.52
N SER A 183 -8.64 6.94 -5.02
CA SER A 183 -9.61 7.70 -4.20
C SER A 183 -10.90 8.05 -4.93
N GLU A 184 -10.83 8.42 -6.22
CA GLU A 184 -12.01 8.75 -7.02
C GLU A 184 -12.94 7.54 -7.19
N ASP A 185 -12.37 6.36 -7.48
CA ASP A 185 -13.13 5.12 -7.63
C ASP A 185 -13.72 4.67 -6.29
N ALA A 186 -12.97 4.79 -5.19
CA ALA A 186 -13.48 4.54 -3.84
C ALA A 186 -14.63 5.50 -3.49
N PHE A 187 -14.53 6.78 -3.85
CA PHE A 187 -15.59 7.75 -3.64
C PHE A 187 -16.85 7.40 -4.44
N LYS A 188 -16.71 7.04 -5.73
CA LYS A 188 -17.82 6.55 -6.57
C LYS A 188 -18.47 5.30 -5.96
N ALA A 189 -17.67 4.35 -5.49
CA ALA A 189 -18.18 3.13 -4.83
C ALA A 189 -19.00 3.47 -3.57
N VAL A 190 -18.52 4.39 -2.74
CA VAL A 190 -19.24 4.88 -1.54
C VAL A 190 -20.57 5.55 -1.89
N VAL A 191 -20.61 6.35 -2.97
CA VAL A 191 -21.85 6.97 -3.48
C VAL A 191 -22.86 5.91 -3.94
N ASN A 192 -22.39 4.91 -4.67
CA ASN A 192 -23.22 3.80 -5.14
C ASN A 192 -23.76 2.95 -3.98
N ALA A 193 -22.90 2.62 -3.01
CA ALA A 193 -23.27 1.87 -1.81
C ALA A 193 -24.37 2.57 -1.01
N ARG A 194 -24.22 3.89 -0.76
CA ARG A 194 -25.28 4.69 -0.11
C ARG A 194 -26.59 4.62 -0.87
N THR A 195 -26.54 4.79 -2.19
CA THR A 195 -27.74 4.79 -3.03
C THR A 195 -28.46 3.44 -2.99
N ALA A 196 -27.70 2.34 -3.04
CA ALA A 196 -28.24 0.99 -2.94
C ALA A 196 -28.91 0.74 -1.58
N LEU A 197 -28.25 1.12 -0.48
CA LEU A 197 -28.78 0.92 0.87
C LEU A 197 -30.04 1.76 1.12
N LEU A 198 -30.05 3.04 0.72
CA LEU A 198 -31.21 3.92 0.90
C LEU A 198 -32.44 3.52 0.05
N LYS A 199 -32.25 2.75 -1.02
CA LYS A 199 -33.36 2.15 -1.79
C LYS A 199 -34.01 0.98 -1.07
N ASN A 200 -33.23 0.23 -0.28
CA ASN A 200 -33.67 -1.00 0.38
C ASN A 200 -34.16 -0.77 1.82
N ILE A 201 -33.81 0.36 2.44
CA ILE A 201 -34.32 0.75 3.76
C ILE A 201 -35.72 1.36 3.61
N LYS A 202 -36.73 0.61 4.05
CA LYS A 202 -38.12 1.06 4.19
C LYS A 202 -38.26 2.16 5.23
#